data_AF-A0A3B8I852-F1
#
_entry.id   AF-A0A3B8I852-F1
#
_cell.length_a   1.000
_cell.length_b   1.000
_cell.length_c   1.000
_cell.angle_alpha   90.00
_cell.angle_beta   90.00
_cell.angle_gamma   90.00
#
_symmetry.space_group_name_H-M   'P 1'
#
loop_
_entity.id
_entity.type
_entity.pdbx_description
1 polymer ?
#
loop_
_entity_poly.entity_id
_entity_poly.type
_entity_poly.pdbx_seq_one_letter_code
_entity_poly.pdbx_strand_id
1 'polypeptide(L)'
;MSEFGRRIASNGSFGTDHGTGGPMMIFGKHVKPGVQGVVPDLNLSNVGMQYDYRQVYSTLLRDWLEVPQQEIIDHIFFEDFFDGEKEDGSGNYEPLELYEFDDGSEVTSVDFIAERYGLDDPYPNPASGAITLRFHVNGVTRVTLSLMDASGRVIKSLHEGQYAAGKYEQRVSLAGVVPGNYLVNFATVQNTETKPIRIR
;
A
#
# COMPACT_ATOMS: atom_id res chain seq x y z
N MET A 1 -19.40 -7.43 2.34
CA MET A 1 -19.88 -8.71 1.79
C MET A 1 -21.27 -8.98 2.32
N SER A 2 -22.16 -9.51 1.48
CA SER A 2 -23.49 -9.95 1.92
C SER A 2 -23.44 -11.45 2.17
N GLU A 3 -23.68 -11.88 3.40
CA GLU A 3 -24.00 -13.28 3.74
C GLU A 3 -25.35 -13.71 3.12
N PHE A 4 -26.15 -12.76 2.68
CA PHE A 4 -27.47 -12.97 2.12
C PHE A 4 -27.39 -13.03 0.60
N GLY A 5 -26.96 -14.18 0.07
CA GLY A 5 -27.20 -14.52 -1.33
C GLY A 5 -28.71 -14.60 -1.62
N ARG A 6 -29.09 -14.59 -2.89
CA ARG A 6 -30.50 -14.70 -3.32
C ARG A 6 -30.69 -15.91 -4.22
N ARG A 7 -31.84 -16.59 -4.09
CA ARG A 7 -32.23 -17.64 -5.05
C ARG A 7 -32.55 -17.02 -6.40
N ILE A 8 -32.40 -17.82 -7.45
CA ILE A 8 -32.65 -17.38 -8.83
C ILE A 8 -34.15 -17.12 -9.05
N ALA A 9 -35.00 -18.00 -8.53
CA ALA A 9 -36.45 -17.89 -8.69
C ALA A 9 -37.08 -16.84 -7.75
N SER A 10 -38.12 -16.17 -8.23
CA SER A 10 -38.97 -15.33 -7.37
C SER A 10 -39.69 -16.18 -6.32
N ASN A 11 -39.86 -15.63 -5.13
CA ASN A 11 -40.59 -16.27 -4.04
C ASN A 11 -42.11 -15.97 -4.05
N GLY A 12 -42.64 -15.39 -5.13
CA GLY A 12 -44.07 -15.08 -5.26
C GLY A 12 -44.54 -13.89 -4.43
N SER A 13 -43.62 -13.15 -3.79
CA SER A 13 -43.90 -11.95 -2.97
C SER A 13 -43.13 -10.71 -3.44
N PHE A 14 -42.90 -10.58 -4.76
CA PHE A 14 -42.09 -9.53 -5.39
C PHE A 14 -40.61 -9.52 -4.96
N GLY A 15 -40.11 -10.64 -4.44
CA GLY A 15 -38.72 -10.82 -4.05
C GLY A 15 -38.17 -12.20 -4.41
N THR A 16 -37.04 -12.53 -3.78
CA THR A 16 -36.32 -13.80 -3.90
C THR A 16 -35.94 -14.29 -2.51
N ASP A 17 -36.00 -15.59 -2.28
CA ASP A 17 -35.57 -16.18 -1.01
C ASP A 17 -34.05 -16.07 -0.78
N HIS A 18 -33.62 -16.38 0.43
CA HIS A 18 -32.21 -16.50 0.76
C HIS A 18 -31.57 -17.63 -0.05
N GLY A 19 -30.42 -17.33 -0.64
CA GLY A 19 -29.60 -18.22 -1.45
C GLY A 19 -28.15 -18.22 -1.00
N THR A 20 -27.35 -19.05 -1.64
CA THR A 20 -26.00 -19.42 -1.17
C THR A 20 -24.86 -18.64 -1.83
N GLY A 21 -25.15 -17.81 -2.84
CA GLY A 21 -24.13 -17.03 -3.53
C GLY A 21 -24.65 -15.69 -4.02
N GLY A 22 -23.71 -14.77 -4.24
CA GLY A 22 -23.96 -13.42 -4.71
C GLY A 22 -22.70 -12.78 -5.27
N PRO A 23 -22.83 -11.68 -6.03
CA PRO A 23 -21.67 -11.01 -6.61
C PRO A 23 -20.83 -10.31 -5.53
N MET A 24 -19.51 -10.33 -5.70
CA MET A 24 -18.58 -9.44 -5.00
C MET A 24 -18.15 -8.33 -5.95
N MET A 25 -18.07 -7.09 -5.45
CA MET A 25 -17.58 -5.95 -6.21
C MET A 25 -16.32 -5.41 -5.55
N ILE A 26 -15.28 -5.18 -6.34
CA ILE A 26 -13.99 -4.63 -5.91
C ILE A 26 -13.76 -3.36 -6.73
N PHE A 27 -13.34 -2.27 -6.06
CA PHE A 27 -13.06 -0.99 -6.68
C PHE A 27 -11.77 -0.41 -6.13
N GLY A 28 -10.94 0.15 -6.99
CA GLY A 28 -9.66 0.72 -6.58
C GLY A 28 -8.75 1.00 -7.77
N LYS A 29 -7.66 1.73 -7.49
CA LYS A 29 -6.56 1.90 -8.45
C LYS A 29 -5.95 0.50 -8.71
N HIS A 30 -5.66 0.17 -9.97
CA HIS A 30 -5.08 -1.12 -10.39
C HIS A 30 -5.97 -2.36 -10.25
N VAL A 31 -7.25 -2.23 -9.87
CA VAL A 31 -8.18 -3.38 -9.95
C VAL A 31 -8.34 -3.78 -11.41
N LYS A 32 -8.15 -5.07 -11.72
CA LYS A 32 -8.35 -5.62 -13.06
C LYS A 32 -9.82 -5.39 -13.48
N PRO A 33 -10.08 -4.62 -14.55
CA PRO A 33 -11.45 -4.27 -14.92
C PRO A 33 -12.19 -5.48 -15.51
N GLY A 34 -13.51 -5.53 -15.28
CA GLY A 34 -14.40 -6.52 -15.90
C GLY A 34 -15.09 -7.44 -14.89
N VAL A 35 -15.55 -8.60 -15.38
CA VAL A 35 -16.21 -9.64 -14.59
C VAL A 35 -15.26 -10.83 -14.49
N GLN A 36 -14.96 -11.23 -13.25
CA GLN A 36 -14.24 -12.47 -12.97
C GLN A 36 -15.23 -13.60 -12.73
N GLY A 37 -14.90 -14.79 -13.24
CA GLY A 37 -15.77 -15.97 -13.21
C GLY A 37 -16.59 -16.12 -14.49
N VAL A 38 -17.51 -17.08 -14.44
CA VAL A 38 -18.41 -17.43 -15.54
C VAL A 38 -19.85 -17.02 -15.22
N VAL A 39 -20.66 -16.85 -16.26
CA VAL A 39 -22.10 -16.66 -16.07
C VAL A 39 -22.68 -17.93 -15.46
N PRO A 40 -23.31 -17.87 -14.27
CA PRO A 40 -23.86 -19.06 -13.62
C PRO A 40 -25.07 -19.61 -14.39
N ASP A 41 -25.31 -20.92 -14.30
CA ASP A 41 -26.53 -21.53 -14.83
C ASP A 41 -27.74 -21.06 -14.02
N LEU A 42 -28.62 -20.30 -14.67
CA LEU A 42 -29.83 -19.72 -14.07
C LEU A 42 -31.00 -20.70 -14.03
N ASN A 43 -30.83 -21.94 -14.50
CA ASN A 43 -31.86 -22.98 -14.37
C ASN A 43 -31.79 -23.74 -13.04
N LEU A 44 -30.78 -23.46 -12.21
CA LEU A 44 -30.60 -24.04 -10.89
C LEU A 44 -31.43 -23.31 -9.82
N SER A 45 -31.52 -23.89 -8.62
CA SER A 45 -32.17 -23.24 -7.48
C SER A 45 -31.31 -22.14 -6.84
N ASN A 46 -29.99 -22.34 -6.86
CA ASN A 46 -28.97 -21.41 -6.37
C ASN A 46 -27.85 -21.26 -7.41
N VAL A 47 -27.16 -20.13 -7.35
CA VAL A 47 -25.88 -19.99 -8.02
C VAL A 47 -24.81 -20.80 -7.28
N GLY A 48 -24.03 -21.57 -8.02
CA GLY A 48 -22.88 -22.30 -7.47
C GLY A 48 -21.77 -21.34 -7.04
N MET A 49 -21.03 -21.71 -6.00
CA MET A 49 -19.83 -20.98 -5.61
C MET A 49 -18.75 -21.16 -6.68
N GLN A 50 -18.23 -20.06 -7.21
CA GLN A 50 -17.11 -20.10 -8.17
C GLN A 50 -15.79 -19.73 -7.51
N TYR A 51 -15.84 -18.77 -6.59
CA TYR A 51 -14.69 -18.31 -5.82
C TYR A 51 -15.08 -18.30 -4.35
N ASP A 52 -14.18 -18.82 -3.53
CA ASP A 52 -14.28 -18.68 -2.09
C ASP A 52 -13.95 -17.22 -1.72
N TYR A 53 -14.70 -16.63 -0.79
CA TYR A 53 -14.44 -15.26 -0.38
C TYR A 53 -13.09 -15.14 0.35
N ARG A 54 -12.62 -16.21 1.00
CA ARG A 54 -11.31 -16.28 1.67
C ARG A 54 -10.20 -16.22 0.65
N GLN A 55 -10.35 -16.91 -0.50
CA GLN A 55 -9.44 -16.78 -1.63
C GLN A 55 -9.33 -15.33 -2.10
N VAL A 56 -10.47 -14.63 -2.26
CA VAL A 56 -10.45 -13.20 -2.62
C VAL A 56 -9.69 -12.38 -1.56
N TYR A 57 -9.98 -12.54 -0.27
CA TYR A 57 -9.28 -11.78 0.77
C TYR A 57 -7.80 -12.13 0.89
N SER A 58 -7.42 -13.40 0.73
CA SER A 58 -6.02 -13.85 0.69
C SER A 58 -5.26 -13.15 -0.42
N THR A 59 -5.85 -13.05 -1.62
CA THR A 59 -5.28 -12.27 -2.73
C THR A 59 -5.15 -10.79 -2.39
N LEU A 60 -6.18 -10.16 -1.80
CA LEU A 60 -6.09 -8.74 -1.40
C LEU A 60 -4.99 -8.51 -0.33
N LEU A 61 -4.86 -9.41 0.64
CA LEU A 61 -3.85 -9.30 1.70
C LEU A 61 -2.43 -9.46 1.14
N ARG A 62 -2.22 -10.44 0.26
CA ARG A 62 -0.90 -10.71 -0.33
C ARG A 62 -0.51 -9.62 -1.34
N ASP A 63 -1.38 -9.35 -2.31
CA ASP A 63 -1.00 -8.59 -3.51
C ASP A 63 -1.16 -7.07 -3.33
N TRP A 64 -2.00 -6.63 -2.39
CA TRP A 64 -2.26 -5.21 -2.17
C TRP A 64 -1.76 -4.69 -0.82
N LEU A 65 -1.83 -5.52 0.22
CA LEU A 65 -1.34 -5.15 1.55
C LEU A 65 0.06 -5.73 1.84
N GLU A 66 0.66 -6.43 0.88
CA GLU A 66 1.99 -7.05 0.98
C GLU A 66 2.18 -7.93 2.22
N VAL A 67 1.11 -8.55 2.72
CA VAL A 67 1.20 -9.48 3.84
C VAL A 67 1.89 -10.75 3.34
N PRO A 68 2.97 -11.22 4.00
CA PRO A 68 3.64 -12.45 3.59
C PRO A 68 2.65 -13.62 3.51
N GLN A 69 2.71 -14.40 2.42
CA GLN A 69 1.81 -15.53 2.19
C GLN A 69 1.75 -16.49 3.39
N GLN A 70 2.89 -16.78 4.02
CA GLN A 70 2.95 -17.67 5.18
C GLN A 70 2.19 -17.13 6.39
N GLU A 71 2.20 -15.81 6.62
CA GLU A 71 1.42 -15.18 7.70
C GLU A 71 -0.09 -15.31 7.43
N ILE A 72 -0.49 -15.17 6.17
CA ILE A 72 -1.89 -15.35 5.75
C ILE A 72 -2.34 -16.79 6.03
N ILE A 73 -1.51 -17.77 5.67
CA ILE A 73 -1.79 -19.19 5.87
C ILE A 73 -1.78 -19.54 7.36
N ASP A 74 -0.73 -19.21 8.10
CA ASP A 74 -0.55 -19.74 9.47
C ASP A 74 -1.33 -18.98 10.54
N HIS A 75 -1.71 -17.73 10.28
CA HIS A 75 -2.20 -16.83 11.33
C HIS A 75 -3.50 -16.09 11.01
N ILE A 76 -3.90 -16.01 9.74
CA ILE A 76 -5.15 -15.33 9.34
C ILE A 76 -6.23 -16.35 9.00
N PHE A 77 -5.97 -17.21 8.01
CA PHE A 77 -6.96 -18.13 7.49
C PHE A 77 -6.75 -19.59 7.92
N PHE A 78 -5.58 -19.95 8.43
CA PHE A 78 -5.22 -21.31 8.88
C PHE A 78 -5.30 -22.38 7.79
N GLU A 79 -5.39 -21.95 6.51
CA GLU A 79 -5.51 -22.78 5.32
C GLU A 79 -4.91 -22.03 4.11
N ASP A 80 -4.50 -22.79 3.08
CA ASP A 80 -3.92 -22.24 1.86
C ASP A 80 -4.98 -22.01 0.78
N PHE A 81 -5.45 -20.76 0.68
CA PHE A 81 -6.41 -20.34 -0.34
C PHE A 81 -5.75 -19.86 -1.65
N PHE A 82 -4.44 -20.01 -1.83
CA PHE A 82 -3.74 -19.61 -3.04
C PHE A 82 -3.65 -20.78 -4.03
N ASP A 83 -3.16 -21.93 -3.56
CA ASP A 83 -2.97 -23.16 -4.35
C ASP A 83 -3.19 -24.45 -3.54
N GLY A 84 -3.70 -24.34 -2.31
CA GLY A 84 -4.08 -25.49 -1.47
C GLY A 84 -5.29 -26.27 -1.99
N GLU A 85 -5.52 -27.45 -1.42
CA GLU A 85 -6.67 -28.29 -1.75
C GLU A 85 -7.97 -27.65 -1.26
N LYS A 86 -9.00 -27.63 -2.11
CA LYS A 86 -10.33 -27.14 -1.76
C LYS A 86 -11.02 -28.09 -0.80
N GLU A 87 -11.75 -27.51 0.16
CA GLU A 87 -12.52 -28.27 1.15
C GLU A 87 -13.54 -29.26 0.54
N ASP A 88 -14.03 -28.98 -0.66
CA ASP A 88 -14.99 -29.84 -1.37
C ASP A 88 -14.34 -30.97 -2.18
N GLY A 89 -13.00 -31.06 -2.17
CA GLY A 89 -12.23 -32.06 -2.91
C GLY A 89 -12.26 -31.88 -4.43
N SER A 90 -12.71 -30.73 -4.94
CA SER A 90 -12.79 -30.45 -6.39
C SER A 90 -11.43 -30.14 -7.05
N GLY A 91 -10.33 -30.29 -6.30
CA GLY A 91 -8.97 -29.95 -6.71
C GLY A 91 -8.44 -28.78 -5.88
N ASN A 92 -7.45 -28.08 -6.43
CA ASN A 92 -6.80 -26.98 -5.71
C ASN A 92 -7.44 -25.62 -6.04
N TYR A 93 -7.17 -24.64 -5.18
CA TYR A 93 -7.38 -23.23 -5.50
C TYR A 93 -6.46 -22.83 -6.67
N GLU A 94 -6.93 -21.87 -7.46
CA GLU A 94 -6.18 -21.29 -8.57
C GLU A 94 -5.95 -19.80 -8.27
N PRO A 95 -4.79 -19.22 -8.57
CA PRO A 95 -4.53 -17.81 -8.29
C PRO A 95 -5.57 -16.88 -8.93
N LEU A 96 -6.08 -15.91 -8.14
CA LEU A 96 -6.98 -14.86 -8.65
C LEU A 96 -6.18 -13.63 -9.05
N GLU A 97 -6.23 -13.29 -10.33
CA GLU A 97 -5.63 -12.06 -10.86
C GLU A 97 -6.56 -10.86 -10.61
N LEU A 98 -6.67 -10.39 -9.37
CA LEU A 98 -7.57 -9.26 -9.03
C LEU A 98 -6.99 -7.90 -9.43
N TYR A 99 -5.68 -7.82 -9.68
CA TYR A 99 -4.96 -6.59 -9.97
C TYR A 99 -4.23 -6.67 -11.30
N GLU A 100 -4.13 -5.53 -11.99
CA GLU A 100 -3.35 -5.36 -13.21
C GLU A 100 -2.52 -4.07 -13.06
N PHE A 101 -1.20 -4.21 -13.17
CA PHE A 101 -0.26 -3.10 -13.14
C PHE A 101 0.26 -2.85 -14.56
N ASP A 102 -0.19 -1.75 -15.17
CA ASP A 102 0.01 -1.41 -16.60
C ASP A 102 1.47 -1.37 -17.09
N ASP A 103 2.45 -1.31 -16.19
CA ASP A 103 3.88 -1.19 -16.49
C ASP A 103 4.75 -2.26 -15.79
N GLY A 104 4.14 -3.24 -15.13
CA GLY A 104 4.85 -4.20 -14.28
C GLY A 104 5.39 -3.60 -12.97
N SER A 105 4.95 -2.38 -12.58
CA SER A 105 5.20 -1.85 -11.25
C SER A 105 4.41 -2.62 -10.20
N GLU A 106 5.07 -2.97 -9.11
CA GLU A 106 4.40 -3.45 -7.89
C GLU A 106 4.14 -2.21 -7.03
N VAL A 107 2.92 -2.05 -6.49
CA VAL A 107 2.70 -1.02 -5.46
C VAL A 107 3.38 -1.51 -4.20
N THR A 108 4.63 -1.11 -4.02
CA THR A 108 5.33 -1.43 -2.79
C THR A 108 4.90 -0.50 -1.67
N SER A 109 4.89 -1.01 -0.44
CA SER A 109 4.75 -0.20 0.78
C SER A 109 5.77 0.95 0.82
N VAL A 110 6.93 0.76 0.20
CA VAL A 110 7.98 1.79 0.05
C VAL A 110 7.51 2.94 -0.83
N ASP A 111 6.96 2.67 -2.01
CA ASP A 111 6.47 3.71 -2.93
C ASP A 111 5.26 4.44 -2.33
N PHE A 112 4.35 3.70 -1.68
CA PHE A 112 3.21 4.28 -0.99
C PHE A 112 3.63 5.28 0.11
N ILE A 113 4.66 4.94 0.88
CA ILE A 113 5.18 5.79 1.96
C ILE A 113 5.94 6.99 1.38
N ALA A 114 6.83 6.78 0.40
CA ALA A 114 7.64 7.84 -0.19
C ALA A 114 6.80 8.93 -0.87
N GLU A 115 5.70 8.55 -1.54
CA GLU A 115 4.72 9.50 -2.10
C GLU A 115 4.05 10.40 -1.04
N ARG A 116 3.97 9.93 0.20
CA ARG A 116 3.21 10.56 1.30
C ARG A 116 4.07 11.26 2.33
N TYR A 117 5.31 10.81 2.49
CA TYR A 117 6.30 11.33 3.41
C TYR A 117 7.64 11.35 2.69
N GLY A 118 8.18 12.52 2.39
CA GLY A 118 9.43 12.58 1.63
C GLY A 118 10.10 13.94 1.65
N LEU A 119 11.36 13.93 1.22
CA LEU A 119 12.24 15.08 1.11
C LEU A 119 12.61 15.28 -0.38
N ASP A 120 12.31 16.45 -0.93
CA ASP A 120 12.81 16.85 -2.24
C ASP A 120 14.32 17.14 -2.19
N ASP A 121 14.97 17.20 -3.35
CA ASP A 121 16.39 17.53 -3.43
C ASP A 121 16.72 18.88 -2.75
N PRO A 122 17.68 18.91 -1.79
CA PRO A 122 18.09 20.13 -1.11
C PRO A 122 18.60 21.17 -2.12
N TYR A 123 18.17 22.43 -1.98
CA TYR A 123 18.62 23.50 -2.87
C TYR A 123 19.08 24.76 -2.10
N PRO A 124 20.12 25.47 -2.58
CA PRO A 124 20.96 25.12 -3.71
C PRO A 124 21.92 23.95 -3.39
N ASN A 125 22.27 23.17 -4.40
CA ASN A 125 23.33 22.14 -4.32
C ASN A 125 24.30 22.34 -5.50
N PRO A 126 25.55 22.81 -5.28
CA PRO A 126 26.20 23.03 -3.98
C PRO A 126 25.64 24.22 -3.19
N ALA A 127 25.66 24.11 -1.87
CA ALA A 127 25.19 25.10 -0.93
C ALA A 127 26.30 25.99 -0.38
N SER A 128 25.95 27.24 -0.08
CA SER A 128 26.81 28.19 0.65
C SER A 128 25.94 28.95 1.66
N GLY A 129 26.35 28.92 2.94
CA GLY A 129 25.70 29.63 4.04
C GLY A 129 24.34 29.08 4.49
N ALA A 130 23.44 28.73 3.58
CA ALA A 130 22.11 28.20 3.87
C ALA A 130 21.63 27.22 2.78
N ILE A 131 20.69 26.34 3.16
CA ILE A 131 19.95 25.45 2.26
C ILE A 131 18.46 25.55 2.51
N THR A 132 17.70 25.17 1.50
CA THR A 132 16.26 25.07 1.52
C THR A 132 15.89 23.61 1.35
N LEU A 133 15.08 23.12 2.28
CA LEU A 133 14.61 21.75 2.35
C LEU A 133 13.10 21.76 2.15
N ARG A 134 12.63 21.12 1.08
CA ARG A 134 11.21 20.93 0.80
C ARG A 134 10.82 19.52 1.14
N PHE A 135 9.76 19.36 1.90
CA PHE A 135 9.29 18.04 2.30
C PHE A 135 7.77 18.02 2.36
N HIS A 136 7.20 16.82 2.24
CA HIS A 136 5.77 16.59 2.36
C HIS A 136 5.51 15.53 3.42
N VAL A 137 4.37 15.66 4.08
CA VAL A 137 3.87 14.70 5.07
C VAL A 137 2.37 14.53 4.87
N ASN A 138 1.84 13.33 5.06
CA ASN A 138 0.43 13.00 4.86
C ASN A 138 -0.31 12.74 6.19
N GLY A 139 0.12 13.39 7.27
CA GLY A 139 -0.47 13.23 8.60
C GLY A 139 0.18 14.15 9.62
N VAL A 140 -0.38 14.17 10.84
CA VAL A 140 0.24 14.87 11.97
C VAL A 140 1.45 14.06 12.44
N THR A 141 2.65 14.59 12.27
CA THR A 141 3.89 13.87 12.58
C THR A 141 5.02 14.81 13.01
N ARG A 142 5.97 14.28 13.78
CA ARG A 142 7.22 14.97 14.10
C ARG A 142 8.17 14.82 12.92
N VAL A 143 8.73 15.93 12.46
CA VAL A 143 9.75 15.97 11.41
C VAL A 143 11.08 16.37 12.04
N THR A 144 12.12 15.59 11.77
CA THR A 144 13.52 15.89 12.12
C THR A 144 14.33 16.02 10.83
N LEU A 145 15.00 17.15 10.66
CA LEU A 145 15.96 17.41 9.58
C LEU A 145 17.36 17.50 10.17
N SER A 146 18.28 16.64 9.74
CA SER A 146 19.66 16.63 10.22
C SER A 146 20.66 16.51 9.07
N LEU A 147 21.88 16.99 9.30
CA LEU A 147 23.01 16.84 8.38
C LEU A 147 23.90 15.72 8.89
N MET A 148 24.26 14.77 8.05
CA MET A 148 25.10 13.62 8.36
C MET A 148 26.35 13.59 7.48
N ASP A 149 27.45 13.07 8.00
CA ASP A 149 28.63 12.73 7.20
C ASP A 149 28.45 11.37 6.48
N ALA A 150 29.44 10.99 5.67
CA ALA A 150 29.41 9.73 4.92
C ALA A 150 29.40 8.46 5.79
N SER A 151 29.70 8.57 7.10
CA SER A 151 29.60 7.46 8.06
C SER A 151 28.20 7.34 8.69
N GLY A 152 27.26 8.23 8.35
CA GLY A 152 25.93 8.31 8.96
C GLY A 152 25.91 9.05 10.30
N ARG A 153 27.04 9.62 10.74
CA ARG A 153 27.08 10.39 11.98
C ARG A 153 26.41 11.74 11.77
N VAL A 154 25.48 12.09 12.66
CA VAL A 154 24.83 13.41 12.68
C VAL A 154 25.85 14.48 13.05
N ILE A 155 26.09 15.40 12.11
CA ILE A 155 26.98 16.55 12.26
C ILE A 155 26.23 17.75 12.81
N LYS A 156 24.98 17.95 12.38
CA LYS A 156 24.19 19.12 12.79
C LYS A 156 22.69 18.81 12.75
N SER A 157 21.96 19.22 13.79
CA SER A 157 20.50 19.31 13.73
C SER A 157 20.12 20.58 12.98
N LEU A 158 19.37 20.44 11.88
CA LEU A 158 19.01 21.56 11.00
C LEU A 158 17.66 22.15 11.40
N HIS A 159 16.67 21.30 11.70
CA HIS A 159 15.34 21.70 12.10
C HIS A 159 14.60 20.54 12.75
N GLU A 160 13.67 20.86 13.66
CA GLU A 160 12.77 19.89 14.24
C GLU A 160 11.42 20.55 14.56
N GLY A 161 10.31 19.87 14.26
CA GLY A 161 8.98 20.42 14.53
C GLY A 161 7.84 19.40 14.38
N GLN A 162 6.66 19.79 14.84
CA GLN A 162 5.41 19.08 14.60
C GLN A 162 4.72 19.68 13.38
N TYR A 163 4.31 18.83 12.45
CA TYR A 163 3.70 19.23 11.19
C TYR A 163 2.36 18.52 10.99
N ALA A 164 1.38 19.21 10.42
CA ALA A 164 0.15 18.60 9.91
C ALA A 164 0.37 18.10 8.48
N ALA A 165 -0.62 17.41 7.90
CA ALA A 165 -0.54 17.01 6.50
C ALA A 165 -0.35 18.22 5.58
N GLY A 166 0.63 18.17 4.67
CA GLY A 166 0.94 19.27 3.77
C GLY A 166 2.34 19.19 3.17
N LYS A 167 2.67 20.21 2.36
CA LYS A 167 3.99 20.45 1.81
C LYS A 167 4.61 21.66 2.51
N TYR A 168 5.87 21.56 2.88
CA TYR A 168 6.58 22.55 3.67
C TYR A 168 7.92 22.88 3.04
N GLU A 169 8.37 24.11 3.25
CA GLU A 169 9.68 24.60 2.84
C GLU A 169 10.37 25.19 4.07
N GLN A 170 11.54 24.67 4.41
CA GLN A 170 12.34 25.15 5.52
C GLN A 170 13.71 25.61 5.03
N ARG A 171 14.00 26.90 5.22
CA ARG A 171 15.34 27.45 5.03
C ARG A 171 16.14 27.29 6.32
N VAL A 172 17.32 26.68 6.23
CA VAL A 172 18.19 26.37 7.37
C VAL A 172 19.61 26.89 7.14
N SER A 173 20.24 27.37 8.22
CA SER A 173 21.61 27.90 8.18
C SER A 173 22.64 26.79 8.28
N LEU A 174 23.63 26.81 7.39
CA LEU A 174 24.82 25.97 7.39
C LEU A 174 26.00 26.63 8.11
N ALA A 175 25.78 27.70 8.89
CA ALA A 175 26.82 28.32 9.68
C ALA A 175 27.55 27.29 10.56
N GLY A 176 28.88 27.32 10.54
CA GLY A 176 29.75 26.40 11.29
C GLY A 176 29.96 25.03 10.64
N VAL A 177 29.36 24.75 9.47
CA VAL A 177 29.61 23.51 8.73
C VAL A 177 30.82 23.69 7.82
N VAL A 178 31.77 22.77 7.89
CA VAL A 178 32.97 22.78 7.06
C VAL A 178 32.61 22.40 5.61
N PRO A 179 33.28 22.97 4.59
CA PRO A 179 33.07 22.55 3.21
C PRO A 179 33.31 21.05 3.02
N GLY A 180 32.43 20.38 2.30
CA GLY A 180 32.45 18.92 2.17
C GLY A 180 31.20 18.32 1.52
N ASN A 181 31.16 16.99 1.45
CA ASN A 181 30.00 16.23 1.02
C ASN A 181 29.27 15.67 2.24
N TYR A 182 27.95 15.82 2.27
CA TYR A 182 27.10 15.43 3.37
C TYR A 182 25.81 14.80 2.84
N LEU A 183 25.04 14.22 3.76
CA LEU A 183 23.68 13.76 3.53
C LEU A 183 22.73 14.62 4.39
N VAL A 184 21.64 15.10 3.81
CA VAL A 184 20.50 15.60 4.57
C VAL A 184 19.59 14.42 4.88
N ASN A 185 19.32 14.20 6.15
CA ASN A 185 18.37 13.21 6.64
C ASN A 185 17.04 13.89 6.95
N PHE A 186 15.96 13.35 6.40
CA PHE A 186 14.59 13.61 6.78
C PHE A 186 14.05 12.40 7.51
N ALA A 187 13.57 12.59 8.73
CA ALA A 187 12.99 11.51 9.52
C ALA A 187 11.63 11.91 10.08
N THR A 188 10.68 10.98 9.95
CA THR A 188 9.36 10.97 10.59
C THR A 188 9.16 9.61 11.25
N VAL A 189 8.02 9.40 11.92
CA VAL A 189 7.66 8.07 12.43
C VAL A 189 7.42 7.07 11.28
N GLN A 190 6.95 7.56 10.13
CA GLN A 190 6.53 6.72 8.99
C GLN A 190 7.65 6.48 7.98
N ASN A 191 8.55 7.45 7.78
CA ASN A 191 9.60 7.37 6.77
C ASN A 191 10.91 8.00 7.25
N THR A 192 12.03 7.46 6.76
CA THR A 192 13.35 8.09 6.83
C THR A 192 13.96 8.11 5.44
N GLU A 193 14.38 9.29 4.98
CA GLU A 193 14.96 9.51 3.65
C GLU A 193 16.25 10.32 3.75
N THR A 194 17.22 10.04 2.87
CA THR A 194 18.47 10.79 2.79
C THR A 194 18.72 11.35 1.39
N LYS A 195 19.18 12.60 1.31
CA LYS A 195 19.56 13.26 0.05
C LYS A 195 20.98 13.82 0.11
N PRO A 196 21.79 13.69 -0.95
CA PRO A 196 23.15 14.22 -0.96
C PRO A 196 23.17 15.75 -1.06
N ILE A 197 24.11 16.39 -0.38
CA ILE A 197 24.36 17.83 -0.46
C ILE A 197 25.87 18.12 -0.44
N ARG A 198 26.32 19.00 -1.33
CA ARG A 198 27.68 19.52 -1.32
C ARG A 198 27.71 20.91 -0.70
N ILE A 199 28.56 21.13 0.28
CA ILE A 199 28.73 22.43 0.98
C ILE A 199 30.06 23.06 0.56
N ARG A 200 30.03 24.35 0.25
CA ARG A 200 31.20 25.16 -0.14
C ARG A 200 31.47 26.28 0.85
#